data_AF-A0A5C5QPG4-F1
#
_entry.id   AF-A0A5C5QPG4-F1
#
_cell.length_a   1.000
_cell.length_b   1.000
_cell.length_c   1.000
_cell.angle_alpha   90.00
_cell.angle_beta   90.00
_cell.angle_gamma   90.00
#
_symmetry.space_group_name_H-M   'P 1'
#
loop_
_entity.id
_entity.type
_entity.pdbx_description
1 polymer ?
#
loop_
_entity_poly.entity_id
_entity_poly.type
_entity_poly.pdbx_seq_one_letter_code
_entity_poly.pdbx_strand_id
1 'polypeptide(L)'
;MYTPQSYNPVTKVFYRPIDAAIRWCNLMAHESQILESAWDCPALLSTTFPQWPCLHINTEKIFDAVRNHELPFGFFGVTVAPGTSIDYRLLTVRHIDLKWWMFHHYPDQRPSFLFGKLPAENEQISFGTYLTLRADREALEVELKASNAALRELLEELKSIGLERESLRALVKAQGKLSERSETSYNSPGVSPVFVIVYTSSDDFSSLCTEYVSYVQNLQYKGFDIGTPASLNMKHMSTPKAQARYYEEARYINGSRITIYHQLLNLRMAPQ
;
A
#
# COMPACT_ATOMS: atom_id res chain seq x y z
N MET A 1 1.06 26.01 -20.15
CA MET A 1 -0.35 26.45 -20.14
C MET A 1 -0.51 27.48 -19.04
N TYR A 2 -0.91 28.71 -19.37
CA TYR A 2 -1.17 29.75 -18.38
C TYR A 2 -2.49 29.44 -17.65
N THR A 3 -2.45 29.33 -16.34
CA THR A 3 -3.67 29.20 -15.52
C THR A 3 -4.45 30.52 -15.54
N PRO A 4 -5.77 30.50 -15.78
CA PRO A 4 -6.59 31.70 -15.95
C PRO A 4 -6.79 32.54 -14.67
N GLN A 5 -6.15 32.19 -13.55
CA GLN A 5 -6.19 32.91 -12.27
C GLN A 5 -4.82 33.46 -11.83
N SER A 6 -3.88 33.64 -12.75
CA SER A 6 -2.53 34.15 -12.43
C SER A 6 -2.45 35.67 -12.26
N TYR A 7 -3.54 36.42 -12.49
CA TYR A 7 -3.56 37.86 -12.30
C TYR A 7 -3.69 38.22 -10.82
N ASN A 8 -2.61 38.75 -10.23
CA ASN A 8 -2.67 39.37 -8.91
C ASN A 8 -3.06 40.85 -9.07
N PRO A 9 -4.29 41.26 -8.67
CA PRO A 9 -4.77 42.63 -8.86
C PRO A 9 -3.99 43.66 -8.02
N VAL A 10 -3.18 43.20 -7.07
CA VAL A 10 -2.39 44.05 -6.17
C VAL A 10 -0.98 44.33 -6.73
N THR A 11 -0.52 43.57 -7.72
CA THR A 11 0.82 43.70 -8.29
C THR A 11 0.89 44.84 -9.31
N LYS A 12 1.81 45.78 -9.09
CA LYS A 12 2.21 46.87 -10.00
C LYS A 12 3.58 46.58 -10.63
N VAL A 13 3.88 47.21 -11.76
CA VAL A 13 5.20 47.12 -12.44
C VAL A 13 6.29 47.84 -11.65
N PHE A 14 5.92 48.95 -10.99
CA PHE A 14 6.76 49.71 -10.09
C PHE A 14 5.91 50.22 -8.92
N TYR A 15 6.58 50.53 -7.81
CA TYR A 15 5.97 50.97 -6.57
C TYR A 15 6.68 52.21 -6.06
N ARG A 16 5.93 53.15 -5.49
CA ARG A 16 6.53 54.10 -4.56
C ARG A 16 6.80 53.38 -3.23
N PRO A 17 7.78 53.83 -2.44
CA PRO A 17 8.10 53.19 -1.14
C PRO A 17 6.87 53.03 -0.24
N ILE A 18 6.01 54.05 -0.18
CA ILE A 18 4.75 53.99 0.56
C ILE A 18 3.76 52.95 -0.02
N ASP A 19 3.62 52.86 -1.35
CA ASP A 19 2.75 51.87 -2.00
C ASP A 19 3.19 50.43 -1.71
N ALA A 20 4.51 50.21 -1.72
CA ALA A 20 5.13 48.94 -1.39
C ALA A 20 4.95 48.59 0.09
N ALA A 21 5.14 49.55 0.99
CA ALA A 21 4.95 49.35 2.42
C ALA A 21 3.50 49.02 2.80
N ILE A 22 2.50 49.71 2.20
CA ILE A 22 1.07 49.39 2.37
C ILE A 22 0.80 47.94 1.99
N ARG A 23 1.36 47.48 0.87
CA ARG A 23 1.18 46.10 0.38
C ARG A 23 1.91 45.08 1.23
N TRP A 24 3.11 45.42 1.71
CA TRP A 24 3.87 44.57 2.63
C TRP A 24 3.13 44.39 3.95
N CYS A 25 2.51 45.45 4.47
CA CYS A 25 1.68 45.42 5.67
C CYS A 25 0.26 44.86 5.48
N ASN A 26 -0.13 44.48 4.25
CA ASN A 26 -1.50 44.06 3.92
C ASN A 26 -2.58 45.11 4.26
N LEU A 27 -2.27 46.40 4.09
CA LEU A 27 -3.16 47.52 4.42
C LEU A 27 -3.94 48.05 3.20
N MET A 28 -4.18 47.20 2.20
CA MET A 28 -4.82 47.57 0.94
C MET A 28 -6.21 48.20 1.10
N ALA A 29 -6.97 47.81 2.13
CA ALA A 29 -8.28 48.39 2.43
C ALA A 29 -8.23 49.87 2.83
N HIS A 30 -7.07 50.36 3.27
CA HIS A 30 -6.85 51.73 3.74
C HIS A 30 -5.90 52.52 2.82
N GLU A 31 -5.61 52.02 1.62
CA GLU A 31 -4.65 52.64 0.68
C GLU A 31 -5.00 54.12 0.42
N SER A 32 -6.25 54.44 0.10
CA SER A 32 -6.68 55.81 -0.17
C SER A 32 -6.48 56.73 1.02
N GLN A 33 -6.89 56.31 2.22
CA GLN A 33 -6.76 57.10 3.46
C GLN A 33 -5.29 57.41 3.79
N ILE A 34 -4.41 56.42 3.61
CA ILE A 34 -2.98 56.56 3.87
C ILE A 34 -2.34 57.50 2.84
N LEU A 35 -2.69 57.35 1.57
CA LEU A 35 -2.12 58.16 0.50
C LEU A 35 -2.57 59.63 0.55
N GLU A 36 -3.79 59.91 1.00
CA GLU A 36 -4.30 61.29 1.13
C GLU A 36 -3.64 62.09 2.27
N SER A 37 -3.22 61.41 3.33
CA SER A 37 -2.74 62.06 4.57
C SER A 37 -1.21 62.11 4.70
N ALA A 38 -0.51 61.17 4.07
CA ALA A 38 0.95 61.03 4.20
C ALA A 38 1.72 61.38 2.91
N TRP A 39 1.07 62.06 1.97
CA TRP A 39 1.65 62.36 0.64
C TRP A 39 2.98 63.11 0.71
N ASP A 40 3.12 64.05 1.65
CA ASP A 40 4.21 65.03 1.60
C ASP A 40 5.43 64.70 2.47
N CYS A 41 5.30 63.83 3.49
CA CYS A 41 6.38 63.58 4.46
C CYS A 41 6.30 62.17 5.07
N PRO A 42 7.20 61.24 4.69
CA PRO A 42 7.28 59.90 5.26
C PRO A 42 7.46 59.88 6.79
N ALA A 43 8.18 60.87 7.35
CA ALA A 43 8.40 60.99 8.79
C ALA A 43 7.08 61.11 9.60
N LEU A 44 6.04 61.69 8.99
CA LEU A 44 4.73 61.89 9.61
C LEU A 44 3.90 60.60 9.69
N LEU A 45 4.30 59.53 8.96
CA LEU A 45 3.58 58.24 9.00
C LEU A 45 3.51 57.66 10.41
N SER A 46 4.59 57.82 11.19
CA SER A 46 4.67 57.30 12.57
C SER A 46 3.68 58.00 13.52
N THR A 47 3.43 59.29 13.31
CA THR A 47 2.52 60.10 14.14
C THR A 47 1.07 60.04 13.66
N THR A 48 0.84 59.97 12.36
CA THR A 48 -0.51 59.95 11.77
C THR A 48 -1.16 58.58 11.85
N PHE A 49 -0.37 57.50 11.76
CA PHE A 49 -0.85 56.12 11.78
C PHE A 49 -0.15 55.25 12.82
N PRO A 50 -0.22 55.60 14.12
CA PRO A 50 0.42 54.84 15.19
C PRO A 50 -0.09 53.40 15.30
N GLN A 51 -1.34 53.14 14.86
CA GLN A 51 -1.94 51.81 14.84
C GLN A 51 -1.29 50.83 13.86
N TRP A 52 -0.48 51.32 12.90
CA TRP A 52 0.21 50.49 11.91
C TRP A 52 1.73 50.72 11.94
N PRO A 53 2.45 50.24 12.97
CA PRO A 53 3.89 50.43 13.07
C PRO A 53 4.66 49.88 11.87
N CYS A 54 4.20 48.77 11.29
CA CYS A 54 4.84 48.18 10.12
C CYS A 54 4.89 49.14 8.92
N LEU A 55 3.95 50.09 8.80
CA LEU A 55 3.85 50.98 7.65
C LEU A 55 5.06 51.93 7.59
N HIS A 56 5.33 52.65 8.69
CA HIS A 56 6.46 53.56 8.75
C HIS A 56 7.79 52.79 8.72
N ILE A 57 7.90 51.67 9.47
CA ILE A 57 9.10 50.85 9.52
C ILE A 57 9.47 50.31 8.12
N ASN A 58 8.50 49.74 7.40
CA ASN A 58 8.77 49.16 6.08
C ASN A 58 9.01 50.26 5.02
N THR A 59 8.39 51.42 5.17
CA THR A 59 8.69 52.59 4.32
C THR A 59 10.13 53.05 4.52
N GLU A 60 10.58 53.19 5.78
CA GLU A 60 11.96 53.55 6.12
C GLU A 60 12.96 52.50 5.62
N LYS A 61 12.68 51.20 5.76
CA LYS A 61 13.55 50.13 5.23
C LYS A 61 13.77 50.25 3.73
N ILE A 62 12.73 50.57 2.97
CA ILE A 62 12.84 50.75 1.51
C ILE A 62 13.67 52.01 1.20
N PHE A 63 13.46 53.11 1.93
CA PHE A 63 14.27 54.31 1.75
C PHE A 63 15.73 54.11 2.13
N ASP A 64 16.00 53.39 3.20
CA ASP A 64 17.35 53.04 3.64
C ASP A 64 18.08 52.20 2.58
N ALA A 65 17.44 51.15 2.06
CA ALA A 65 18.01 50.32 0.99
C ALA A 65 18.33 51.11 -0.28
N VAL A 66 17.49 52.09 -0.62
CA VAL A 66 17.74 53.00 -1.75
C VAL A 66 18.94 53.91 -1.46
N ARG A 67 18.99 54.54 -0.28
CA ARG A 67 20.06 55.46 0.13
C ARG A 67 21.42 54.74 0.17
N ASN A 68 21.44 53.48 0.61
CA ASN A 68 22.63 52.64 0.70
C ASN A 68 22.95 51.88 -0.60
N HIS A 69 22.23 52.17 -1.70
CA HIS A 69 22.44 51.57 -3.02
C HIS A 69 22.22 50.05 -3.11
N GLU A 70 21.52 49.45 -2.14
CA GLU A 70 21.11 48.04 -2.16
C GLU A 70 19.91 47.80 -3.10
N LEU A 71 19.06 48.82 -3.24
CA LEU A 71 17.84 48.77 -4.03
C LEU A 71 17.88 49.81 -5.16
N PRO A 72 17.96 49.38 -6.42
CA PRO A 72 17.85 50.28 -7.57
C PRO A 72 16.53 51.07 -7.55
N PHE A 73 16.62 52.36 -7.82
CA PHE A 73 15.46 53.25 -7.87
C PHE A 73 15.38 53.99 -9.20
N GLY A 74 14.23 54.60 -9.44
CA GLY A 74 13.93 55.37 -10.63
C GLY A 74 12.89 56.46 -10.36
N PHE A 75 12.65 57.29 -11.35
CA PHE A 75 11.55 58.26 -11.36
C PHE A 75 10.52 57.82 -12.40
N PHE A 76 9.25 57.79 -12.00
CA PHE A 76 8.14 57.35 -12.87
C PHE A 76 8.40 56.00 -13.57
N GLY A 77 9.08 55.07 -12.90
CA GLY A 77 9.41 53.74 -13.43
C GLY A 77 10.67 53.66 -14.29
N VAL A 78 11.39 54.77 -14.53
CA VAL A 78 12.66 54.79 -15.26
C VAL A 78 13.82 54.78 -14.27
N THR A 79 14.62 53.71 -14.28
CA THR A 79 15.79 53.55 -13.41
C THR A 79 16.81 54.65 -13.65
N VAL A 80 17.33 55.23 -12.57
CA VAL A 80 18.35 56.28 -12.61
C VAL A 80 19.72 55.76 -12.18
N ALA A 81 20.78 56.49 -12.56
CA ALA A 81 22.13 56.16 -12.14
C ALA A 81 22.30 56.30 -10.61
N PRO A 82 23.09 55.43 -9.96
CA PRO A 82 23.47 55.60 -8.56
C PRO A 82 24.11 56.96 -8.31
N GLY A 83 23.77 57.60 -7.20
CA GLY A 83 24.27 58.95 -6.84
C GLY A 83 23.41 60.13 -7.30
N THR A 84 22.31 59.88 -8.04
CA THR A 84 21.31 60.92 -8.35
C THR A 84 20.64 61.43 -7.07
N SER A 85 20.39 62.74 -6.95
CA SER A 85 19.68 63.31 -5.80
C SER A 85 18.30 62.67 -5.64
N ILE A 86 18.01 62.18 -4.43
CA ILE A 86 16.77 61.46 -4.14
C ILE A 86 15.66 62.46 -3.81
N ASP A 87 14.67 62.59 -4.71
CA ASP A 87 13.37 63.18 -4.36
C ASP A 87 12.42 62.07 -3.93
N TYR A 88 12.15 62.00 -2.62
CA TYR A 88 11.30 60.97 -2.03
C TYR A 88 9.87 60.95 -2.59
N ARG A 89 9.37 62.07 -3.13
CA ARG A 89 8.00 62.17 -3.67
C ARG A 89 7.83 61.50 -5.02
N LEU A 90 8.89 61.51 -5.83
CA LEU A 90 8.88 60.97 -7.20
C LEU A 90 9.52 59.59 -7.29
N LEU A 91 10.12 59.11 -6.19
CA LEU A 91 10.86 57.87 -6.15
C LEU A 91 9.98 56.65 -6.41
N THR A 92 10.45 55.80 -7.31
CA THR A 92 9.83 54.52 -7.65
C THR A 92 10.87 53.41 -7.65
N VAL A 93 10.43 52.20 -7.32
CA VAL A 93 11.24 50.97 -7.33
C VAL A 93 10.52 49.96 -8.22
N ARG A 94 11.25 49.30 -9.12
CA ARG A 94 10.64 48.27 -9.98
C ARG A 94 10.28 47.03 -9.18
N HIS A 95 9.24 46.33 -9.60
CA HIS A 95 8.78 45.10 -8.97
C HIS A 95 9.89 44.04 -8.86
N ILE A 96 10.66 43.84 -9.93
CA ILE A 96 11.72 42.83 -10.00
C ILE A 96 12.81 43.14 -8.98
N ASP A 97 13.24 44.39 -8.92
CA ASP A 97 14.32 44.84 -8.02
C ASP A 97 13.87 44.73 -6.56
N LEU A 98 12.65 45.19 -6.25
CA LEU A 98 12.07 45.06 -4.91
C LEU A 98 11.91 43.61 -4.47
N LYS A 99 11.43 42.74 -5.38
CA LYS A 99 11.30 41.30 -5.13
C LYS A 99 12.66 40.65 -4.85
N TRP A 100 13.67 40.99 -5.64
CA TRP A 100 15.02 40.45 -5.50
C TRP A 100 15.66 40.90 -4.18
N TRP A 101 15.61 42.20 -3.87
CA TRP A 101 16.14 42.74 -2.62
C TRP A 101 15.47 42.07 -1.41
N MET A 102 14.15 41.95 -1.42
CA MET A 102 13.44 41.36 -0.29
C MET A 102 13.68 39.86 -0.15
N PHE A 103 13.89 39.13 -1.25
CA PHE A 103 14.28 37.71 -1.21
C PHE A 103 15.62 37.49 -0.50
N HIS A 104 16.57 38.43 -0.63
CA HIS A 104 17.90 38.31 -0.04
C HIS A 104 17.97 38.85 1.39
N HIS A 105 17.33 40.00 1.66
CA HIS A 105 17.42 40.67 2.96
C HIS A 105 16.33 40.25 3.95
N TYR A 106 15.19 39.74 3.46
CA TYR A 106 14.05 39.33 4.28
C TYR A 106 13.45 37.99 3.77
N PRO A 107 14.23 36.89 3.76
CA PRO A 107 13.82 35.62 3.16
C PRO A 107 12.55 35.02 3.79
N ASP A 108 12.31 35.32 5.07
CA ASP A 108 11.15 34.87 5.84
C ASP A 108 9.89 35.68 5.54
N GLN A 109 10.01 36.83 4.88
CA GLN A 109 8.88 37.71 4.58
C GLN A 109 8.52 37.61 3.09
N ARG A 110 7.41 36.93 2.79
CA ARG A 110 6.92 36.73 1.43
C ARG A 110 5.53 37.33 1.22
N PRO A 111 5.39 38.67 1.21
CA PRO A 111 4.12 39.32 0.94
C PRO A 111 3.64 38.99 -0.48
N SER A 112 2.34 38.78 -0.58
CA SER A 112 1.70 38.16 -1.75
C SER A 112 1.81 38.98 -3.03
N PHE A 113 1.97 40.31 -2.92
CA PHE A 113 2.12 41.19 -4.08
C PHE A 113 3.43 40.99 -4.85
N LEU A 114 4.48 40.42 -4.22
CA LEU A 114 5.78 40.13 -4.84
C LEU A 114 5.98 38.65 -5.17
N PHE A 115 5.52 37.76 -4.30
CA PHE A 115 5.74 36.32 -4.43
C PHE A 115 4.52 35.52 -4.85
N GLY A 116 3.38 36.18 -5.05
CA GLY A 116 2.10 35.52 -5.30
C GLY A 116 1.48 35.00 -4.01
N LYS A 117 0.27 34.46 -4.09
CA LYS A 117 -0.29 33.66 -3.00
C LYS A 117 0.49 32.36 -2.96
N LEU A 118 1.03 31.97 -1.80
CA LEU A 118 1.35 30.56 -1.61
C LEU A 118 0.05 29.80 -1.89
N PRO A 119 0.09 28.68 -2.65
CA PRO A 119 -1.03 27.75 -2.69
C PRO A 119 -1.43 27.48 -1.25
N ALA A 120 -2.74 27.40 -0.96
CA ALA A 120 -3.18 27.00 0.36
C ALA A 120 -2.39 25.74 0.76
N GLU A 121 -1.98 25.62 2.02
CA GLU A 121 -1.10 24.53 2.52
C GLU A 121 -1.59 23.12 2.10
N ASN A 122 -2.86 22.99 1.72
CA ASN A 122 -3.52 21.78 1.24
C ASN A 122 -3.26 21.41 -0.23
N GLU A 123 -2.69 22.28 -1.07
CA GLU A 123 -2.44 22.01 -2.51
C GLU A 123 -0.96 21.81 -2.85
N GLN A 124 -0.03 22.14 -1.94
CA GLN A 124 1.38 21.86 -2.14
C GLN A 124 1.72 20.49 -1.57
N ILE A 125 1.83 19.48 -2.45
CA ILE A 125 2.50 18.22 -2.11
C ILE A 125 3.89 18.59 -1.57
N SER A 126 4.10 18.40 -0.28
CA SER A 126 5.36 18.76 0.34
C SER A 126 6.49 17.92 -0.27
N PHE A 127 7.67 18.52 -0.41
CA PHE A 127 8.85 17.80 -0.88
C PHE A 127 9.14 16.55 -0.03
N GLY A 128 8.90 16.64 1.29
CA GLY A 128 8.99 15.51 2.21
C GLY A 128 8.04 14.37 1.84
N THR A 129 6.76 14.68 1.60
CA THR A 129 5.75 13.70 1.17
C THR A 129 6.15 13.00 -0.13
N TYR A 130 6.68 13.76 -1.10
CA TYR A 130 7.17 13.18 -2.35
C TYR A 130 8.35 12.21 -2.12
N LEU A 131 9.32 12.60 -1.28
CA LEU A 131 10.47 11.75 -0.96
C LEU A 131 10.04 10.47 -0.22
N THR A 132 9.11 10.57 0.73
CA THR A 132 8.54 9.41 1.44
C THR A 132 7.86 8.46 0.46
N LEU A 133 6.96 8.96 -0.40
CA LEU A 133 6.28 8.13 -1.40
C LEU A 133 7.25 7.48 -2.38
N ARG A 134 8.35 8.17 -2.72
CA ARG A 134 9.40 7.58 -3.57
C ARG A 134 10.13 6.45 -2.86
N ALA A 135 10.50 6.63 -1.60
CA ALA A 135 11.13 5.58 -0.80
C ALA A 135 10.22 4.35 -0.64
N ASP A 136 8.93 4.58 -0.37
CA ASP A 136 7.93 3.49 -0.25
C ASP A 136 7.78 2.73 -1.58
N ARG A 137 7.74 3.44 -2.70
CA ARG A 137 7.71 2.83 -4.03
C ARG A 137 8.95 1.97 -4.28
N GLU A 138 10.14 2.48 -3.97
CA GLU A 138 11.39 1.74 -4.15
C GLU A 138 11.42 0.47 -3.28
N ALA A 139 10.93 0.55 -2.03
CA ALA A 139 10.80 -0.61 -1.16
C ALA A 139 9.84 -1.67 -1.72
N LEU A 140 8.67 -1.25 -2.21
CA LEU A 140 7.69 -2.15 -2.83
C LEU A 140 8.22 -2.79 -4.12
N GLU A 141 8.98 -2.05 -4.93
CA GLU A 141 9.61 -2.61 -6.14
C GLU A 141 10.63 -3.70 -5.80
N VAL A 142 11.36 -3.56 -4.69
CA VAL A 142 12.28 -4.59 -4.20
C VAL A 142 11.53 -5.84 -3.73
N GLU A 143 10.48 -5.66 -2.93
CA GLU A 143 9.66 -6.78 -2.43
C GLU A 143 8.97 -7.53 -3.58
N LEU A 144 8.44 -6.81 -4.56
CA LEU A 144 7.83 -7.40 -5.76
C LEU A 144 8.84 -8.25 -6.55
N LYS A 145 10.08 -7.77 -6.71
CA LYS A 145 11.14 -8.53 -7.38
C LYS A 145 11.52 -9.79 -6.60
N ALA A 146 11.60 -9.72 -5.27
CA ALA A 146 11.89 -10.86 -4.41
C ALA A 146 10.79 -11.93 -4.48
N SER A 147 9.53 -11.53 -4.38
CA SER A 147 8.37 -12.44 -4.50
C SER A 147 8.31 -13.12 -5.87
N ASN A 148 8.53 -12.35 -6.94
CA ASN A 148 8.60 -12.91 -8.30
C ASN A 148 9.78 -13.86 -8.52
N ALA A 149 10.88 -13.70 -7.78
CA ALA A 149 12.00 -14.65 -7.81
C ALA A 149 11.63 -15.96 -7.10
N ALA A 150 11.06 -15.88 -5.90
CA ALA A 150 10.61 -17.05 -5.15
C ALA A 150 9.53 -17.85 -5.90
N LEU A 151 8.58 -17.18 -6.55
CA LEU A 151 7.58 -17.84 -7.39
C LEU A 151 8.20 -18.59 -8.57
N ARG A 152 9.22 -18.03 -9.22
CA ARG A 152 9.93 -18.70 -10.32
C ARG A 152 10.66 -19.95 -9.84
N GLU A 153 11.34 -19.86 -8.70
CA GLU A 153 12.04 -21.01 -8.09
C GLU A 153 11.07 -22.15 -7.78
N LEU A 154 9.94 -21.87 -7.11
CA LEU A 154 8.91 -22.86 -6.84
C LEU A 154 8.34 -23.51 -8.11
N LEU A 155 8.14 -22.74 -9.18
CA LEU A 155 7.68 -23.29 -10.46
C LEU A 155 8.72 -24.20 -11.11
N GLU A 156 10.01 -23.89 -10.99
CA GLU A 156 11.09 -24.75 -11.46
C GLU A 156 11.17 -26.06 -10.66
N GLU A 157 11.01 -26.00 -9.34
CA GLU A 157 10.93 -27.19 -8.48
C GLU A 157 9.72 -28.08 -8.82
N LEU A 158 8.54 -27.50 -9.00
CA LEU A 158 7.36 -28.27 -9.41
C LEU A 158 7.56 -28.94 -10.77
N LYS A 159 8.24 -28.27 -11.69
CA LYS A 159 8.58 -28.83 -13.00
C LYS A 159 9.57 -29.99 -12.88
N SER A 160 10.62 -29.86 -12.05
CA SER A 160 11.59 -30.94 -11.85
C SER A 160 10.95 -32.17 -11.20
N ILE A 161 10.15 -31.97 -10.14
CA ILE A 161 9.37 -33.04 -9.48
C ILE A 161 8.42 -33.71 -10.49
N GLY A 162 7.78 -32.92 -11.36
CA GLY A 162 6.92 -33.45 -12.43
C GLY A 162 7.67 -34.37 -13.40
N LEU A 163 8.88 -33.97 -13.82
CA LEU A 163 9.74 -34.78 -14.69
C LEU A 163 10.22 -36.05 -13.99
N GLU A 164 10.61 -35.97 -12.73
CA GLU A 164 10.99 -37.13 -11.92
C GLU A 164 9.82 -38.12 -11.79
N ARG A 165 8.62 -37.62 -11.50
CA ARG A 165 7.41 -38.46 -11.41
C ARG A 165 7.12 -39.17 -12.72
N GLU A 166 7.27 -38.50 -13.85
CA GLU A 166 7.04 -39.09 -15.17
C GLU A 166 8.12 -40.14 -15.51
N SER A 167 9.38 -39.88 -15.18
CA SER A 167 10.47 -40.85 -15.28
C SER A 167 10.20 -42.12 -14.45
N LEU A 168 9.78 -41.95 -13.20
CA LEU A 168 9.40 -43.06 -12.31
C LEU A 168 8.20 -43.84 -12.87
N ARG A 169 7.19 -43.15 -13.42
CA ARG A 169 6.05 -43.81 -14.10
C ARG A 169 6.49 -44.60 -15.33
N ALA A 170 7.41 -44.07 -16.13
CA ALA A 170 7.96 -44.76 -17.28
C ALA A 170 8.73 -46.03 -16.87
N LEU A 171 9.51 -45.97 -15.80
CA LEU A 171 10.21 -47.13 -15.23
C LEU A 171 9.24 -48.20 -14.72
N VAL A 172 8.18 -47.80 -13.99
CA VAL A 172 7.12 -48.73 -13.53
C VAL A 172 6.41 -49.37 -14.73
N LYS A 173 6.11 -48.61 -15.79
CA LYS A 173 5.48 -49.14 -17.02
C LYS A 173 6.40 -50.08 -17.79
N ALA A 174 7.71 -49.83 -17.80
CA ALA A 174 8.70 -50.72 -18.42
C ALA A 174 8.85 -52.03 -17.63
N GLN A 175 8.84 -51.96 -16.30
CA GLN A 175 8.76 -53.16 -15.45
C GLN A 175 7.43 -53.90 -15.61
N GLY A 176 6.31 -53.17 -15.83
CA GLY A 176 5.00 -53.75 -16.15
C GLY A 176 4.95 -54.55 -17.46
N LYS A 177 5.82 -54.23 -18.44
CA LYS A 177 5.97 -55.05 -19.66
C LYS A 177 6.82 -56.30 -19.45
N LEU A 178 7.71 -56.31 -18.46
CA LEU A 178 8.40 -57.53 -18.01
C LEU A 178 7.48 -58.40 -17.13
N SER A 179 6.43 -57.81 -16.52
CA SER A 179 5.49 -58.53 -15.66
C SER A 179 4.40 -59.31 -16.39
N GLU A 180 4.13 -59.04 -17.67
CA GLU A 180 3.12 -59.78 -18.45
C GLU A 180 3.54 -61.27 -18.67
N ARG A 181 4.85 -61.55 -18.67
CA ARG A 181 5.38 -62.94 -18.65
C ARG A 181 5.39 -63.58 -17.26
N SER A 182 5.03 -62.83 -16.22
CA SER A 182 4.98 -63.28 -14.82
C SER A 182 3.60 -63.07 -14.17
N GLU A 183 2.53 -62.98 -14.97
CA GLU A 183 1.15 -62.98 -14.46
C GLU A 183 0.78 -64.28 -13.73
N THR A 184 1.54 -65.37 -13.91
CA THR A 184 1.38 -66.60 -13.11
C THR A 184 2.01 -66.54 -11.71
N SER A 185 2.63 -65.42 -11.29
CA SER A 185 3.37 -65.33 -10.03
C SER A 185 2.86 -64.29 -9.00
N TYR A 186 1.77 -63.57 -9.28
CA TYR A 186 1.21 -62.60 -8.32
C TYR A 186 0.11 -63.13 -7.40
N ASN A 187 -0.34 -64.38 -7.59
CA ASN A 187 -1.19 -65.08 -6.62
C ASN A 187 -0.37 -65.72 -5.49
N SER A 188 0.77 -65.14 -5.11
CA SER A 188 1.48 -65.55 -3.90
C SER A 188 0.72 -65.04 -2.66
N PRO A 189 0.45 -65.87 -1.64
CA PRO A 189 -0.30 -65.48 -0.46
C PRO A 189 0.54 -64.57 0.45
N GLY A 190 0.61 -63.29 0.10
CA GLY A 190 1.19 -62.21 0.90
C GLY A 190 0.05 -61.28 1.35
N VAL A 191 -0.67 -61.69 2.39
CA VAL A 191 -1.86 -60.98 2.90
C VAL A 191 -1.43 -59.66 3.56
N SER A 192 -1.37 -58.60 2.77
CA SER A 192 -1.27 -57.24 3.32
C SER A 192 -2.67 -56.80 3.76
N PRO A 193 -2.87 -56.38 5.02
CA PRO A 193 -4.20 -56.00 5.51
C PRO A 193 -4.71 -54.76 4.78
N VAL A 194 -5.97 -54.79 4.36
CA VAL A 194 -6.64 -53.63 3.76
C VAL A 194 -7.25 -52.80 4.88
N PHE A 195 -7.03 -51.49 4.87
CA PHE A 195 -7.64 -50.55 5.80
C PHE A 195 -8.58 -49.60 5.06
N VAL A 196 -9.79 -49.45 5.58
CA VAL A 196 -10.80 -48.50 5.12
C VAL A 196 -11.03 -47.50 6.25
N ILE A 197 -10.71 -46.23 6.00
CA ILE A 197 -10.90 -45.16 6.98
C ILE A 197 -12.03 -44.25 6.48
N VAL A 198 -13.04 -44.07 7.33
CA VAL A 198 -14.23 -43.27 7.03
C VAL A 198 -14.28 -42.11 8.01
N TYR A 199 -14.27 -40.88 7.48
CA TYR A 199 -14.44 -39.66 8.25
C TYR A 199 -15.88 -39.15 8.10
N THR A 200 -16.51 -38.82 9.23
CA THR A 200 -17.88 -38.29 9.24
C THR A 200 -18.00 -37.12 10.23
N SER A 201 -19.03 -36.30 10.04
CA SER A 201 -19.43 -35.22 10.95
C SER A 201 -20.94 -35.35 11.22
N SER A 202 -21.34 -36.49 11.78
CA SER A 202 -22.75 -36.80 12.07
C SER A 202 -23.13 -36.46 13.51
N ASP A 203 -24.36 -35.98 13.69
CA ASP A 203 -25.00 -35.78 15.01
C ASP A 203 -25.36 -37.11 15.68
N ASP A 204 -25.76 -38.12 14.91
CA ASP A 204 -26.06 -39.47 15.39
C ASP A 204 -25.04 -40.47 14.83
N PHE A 205 -23.87 -40.51 15.46
CA PHE A 205 -22.78 -41.40 15.06
C PHE A 205 -23.13 -42.87 15.27
N SER A 206 -23.94 -43.19 16.28
CA SER A 206 -24.29 -44.58 16.61
C SER A 206 -25.21 -45.18 15.56
N SER A 207 -26.22 -44.43 15.12
CA SER A 207 -27.10 -44.85 14.03
C SER A 207 -26.33 -45.04 12.72
N LEU A 208 -25.47 -44.07 12.35
CA LEU A 208 -24.63 -44.17 11.15
C LEU A 208 -23.74 -45.42 11.16
N CYS A 209 -23.12 -45.72 12.30
CA CYS A 209 -22.30 -46.92 12.45
C CYS A 209 -23.12 -48.20 12.27
N THR A 210 -24.37 -48.22 12.73
CA THR A 210 -25.27 -49.38 12.58
C THR A 210 -25.66 -49.57 11.12
N GLU A 211 -26.04 -48.49 10.44
CA GLU A 211 -26.39 -48.50 9.02
C GLU A 211 -25.20 -48.90 8.13
N TYR A 212 -24.00 -48.40 8.46
CA TYR A 212 -22.75 -48.79 7.81
C TYR A 212 -22.49 -50.30 7.91
N VAL A 213 -22.72 -50.88 9.10
CA VAL A 213 -22.55 -52.32 9.29
C VAL A 213 -23.51 -53.11 8.40
N SER A 214 -24.79 -52.73 8.38
CA SER A 214 -25.79 -53.37 7.51
C SER A 214 -25.44 -53.21 6.03
N TYR A 215 -24.93 -52.04 5.62
CA TYR A 215 -24.51 -51.80 4.25
C TYR A 215 -23.37 -52.72 3.82
N VAL A 216 -22.27 -52.76 4.59
CA VAL A 216 -21.09 -53.59 4.27
C VAL A 216 -21.43 -55.08 4.25
N GLN A 217 -22.25 -55.54 5.19
CA GLN A 217 -22.68 -56.94 5.24
C GLN A 217 -23.47 -57.38 3.99
N ASN A 218 -24.21 -56.46 3.37
CA ASN A 218 -24.99 -56.74 2.15
C ASN A 218 -24.21 -56.45 0.85
N LEU A 219 -23.04 -55.82 0.95
CA LEU A 219 -22.24 -55.45 -0.21
C LEU A 219 -21.51 -56.67 -0.79
N GLN A 220 -21.55 -56.81 -2.11
CA GLN A 220 -20.81 -57.83 -2.86
C GLN A 220 -19.63 -57.19 -3.61
N TYR A 221 -18.43 -57.69 -3.36
CA TYR A 221 -17.22 -57.24 -4.05
C TYR A 221 -16.95 -58.11 -5.28
N LYS A 222 -16.71 -57.46 -6.42
CA LYS A 222 -16.28 -58.16 -7.64
C LYS A 222 -14.93 -58.83 -7.38
N GLY A 223 -14.84 -60.14 -7.66
CA GLY A 223 -13.61 -60.93 -7.47
C GLY A 223 -13.51 -61.66 -6.13
N PHE A 224 -14.51 -61.53 -5.25
CA PHE A 224 -14.62 -62.32 -4.01
C PHE A 224 -15.67 -63.42 -4.15
N ASP A 225 -15.54 -64.47 -3.33
CA ASP A 225 -16.41 -65.64 -3.34
C ASP A 225 -17.85 -65.26 -2.97
N ILE A 226 -18.79 -65.57 -3.86
CA ILE A 226 -20.23 -65.25 -3.69
C ILE A 226 -20.87 -66.26 -2.72
N GLY A 227 -21.68 -65.78 -1.78
CA GLY A 227 -22.47 -66.63 -0.88
C GLY A 227 -21.79 -67.00 0.45
N THR A 228 -20.54 -66.56 0.68
CA THR A 228 -19.96 -66.56 2.03
C THR A 228 -20.49 -65.36 2.82
N PRO A 229 -20.97 -65.52 4.06
CA PRO A 229 -21.51 -64.41 4.82
C PRO A 229 -20.40 -63.38 5.08
N ALA A 230 -20.62 -62.17 4.59
CA ALA A 230 -19.86 -61.00 5.00
C ALA A 230 -20.00 -60.85 6.51
N SER A 231 -18.95 -61.13 7.27
CA SER A 231 -18.97 -60.87 8.71
C SER A 231 -18.19 -59.59 8.96
N LEU A 232 -18.90 -58.55 9.36
CA LEU A 232 -18.31 -57.31 9.85
C LEU A 232 -18.50 -57.28 11.37
N ASN A 233 -17.44 -57.60 12.11
CA ASN A 233 -17.48 -57.70 13.56
C ASN A 233 -16.85 -56.46 14.19
N MET A 234 -17.53 -55.87 15.18
CA MET A 234 -16.96 -54.76 15.94
C MET A 234 -15.78 -55.25 16.79
N LYS A 235 -14.63 -54.60 16.66
CA LYS A 235 -13.45 -54.86 17.50
C LYS A 235 -13.53 -53.99 18.75
N HIS A 236 -13.50 -54.63 19.92
CA HIS A 236 -13.30 -53.93 21.18
C HIS A 236 -11.82 -53.56 21.35
N MET A 237 -11.52 -52.26 21.41
CA MET A 237 -10.18 -51.77 21.80
C MET A 237 -10.08 -51.64 23.32
N SER A 238 -8.85 -51.72 23.85
CA SER A 238 -8.59 -51.53 25.29
C SER A 238 -9.01 -50.15 25.80
N THR A 239 -9.02 -49.13 24.93
CA THR A 239 -9.54 -47.79 25.20
C THR A 239 -10.49 -47.36 24.08
N PRO A 240 -11.80 -47.64 24.18
CA PRO A 240 -12.76 -47.17 23.19
C PRO A 240 -12.89 -45.63 23.28
N LYS A 241 -12.53 -44.92 22.21
CA LYS A 241 -12.86 -43.48 22.08
C LYS A 241 -14.32 -43.37 21.63
N ALA A 242 -15.13 -42.56 22.31
CA ALA A 242 -16.56 -42.38 22.00
C ALA A 242 -16.82 -41.92 20.54
N GLN A 243 -15.83 -41.30 19.91
CA GLN A 243 -15.90 -40.78 18.54
C GLN A 243 -15.23 -41.70 17.49
N ALA A 244 -14.92 -42.95 17.85
CA ALA A 244 -14.33 -43.91 16.91
C ALA A 244 -14.98 -45.30 17.03
N ARG A 245 -15.23 -45.95 15.90
CA ARG A 245 -15.62 -47.37 15.83
C ARG A 245 -14.67 -48.13 14.92
N TYR A 246 -14.39 -49.37 15.29
CA TYR A 246 -13.47 -50.24 14.59
C TYR A 246 -14.15 -51.56 14.27
N TYR A 247 -14.02 -52.00 13.03
CA TYR A 247 -14.60 -53.25 12.56
C TYR A 247 -13.58 -54.08 11.80
N GLU A 248 -13.76 -55.39 11.86
CA GLU A 248 -13.03 -56.36 11.06
C GLU A 248 -14.01 -57.09 10.16
N GLU A 249 -13.77 -56.99 8.86
CA GLU A 249 -14.49 -57.69 7.82
C GLU A 249 -13.69 -58.92 7.38
N ALA A 250 -14.37 -60.06 7.27
CA ALA A 250 -13.80 -61.26 6.66
C ALA A 250 -14.46 -61.52 5.31
N ARG A 251 -13.62 -61.60 4.26
CA ARG A 251 -14.02 -61.99 2.90
C ARG A 251 -13.15 -63.12 2.40
N TYR A 252 -13.57 -63.79 1.33
CA TYR A 252 -12.85 -64.94 0.79
C TYR A 252 -12.61 -64.77 -0.70
N ILE A 253 -11.41 -65.14 -1.15
CA ILE A 253 -11.08 -65.29 -2.57
C ILE A 253 -10.53 -66.70 -2.74
N ASN A 254 -11.19 -67.53 -3.55
CA ASN A 254 -10.82 -68.93 -3.76
C ASN A 254 -10.65 -69.70 -2.44
N GLY A 255 -11.52 -69.44 -1.44
CA GLY A 255 -11.47 -70.05 -0.11
C GLY A 255 -10.43 -69.47 0.86
N SER A 256 -9.59 -68.52 0.43
CA SER A 256 -8.60 -67.85 1.29
C SER A 256 -9.20 -66.62 1.98
N ARG A 257 -9.12 -66.55 3.32
CA ARG A 257 -9.64 -65.42 4.09
C ARG A 257 -8.79 -64.16 3.89
N ILE A 258 -9.44 -63.09 3.46
CA ILE A 258 -8.91 -61.73 3.41
C ILE A 258 -9.56 -60.94 4.54
N THR A 259 -8.72 -60.24 5.30
CA THR A 259 -9.16 -59.41 6.43
C THR A 259 -9.08 -57.94 6.04
N ILE A 260 -10.20 -57.23 6.18
CA ILE A 260 -10.31 -55.79 5.92
C ILE A 260 -10.67 -55.11 7.24
N TYR A 261 -9.94 -54.06 7.60
CA TYR A 261 -10.17 -53.31 8.82
C TYR A 261 -10.84 -51.98 8.50
N HIS A 262 -11.94 -51.68 9.18
CA HIS A 262 -12.70 -50.44 9.00
C HIS A 262 -12.56 -49.58 10.24
N GLN A 263 -12.19 -48.32 10.04
CA GLN A 263 -12.10 -47.31 11.10
C GLN A 263 -13.04 -46.15 10.77
N LEU A 264 -14.08 -45.99 11.57
CA LEU A 264 -15.03 -44.89 11.45
C LEU A 264 -14.69 -43.84 12.51
N LEU A 265 -14.49 -42.60 12.08
CA LEU A 265 -14.10 -41.46 12.92
C LEU A 265 -15.13 -40.34 12.78
N ASN A 266 -15.75 -39.96 13.90
CA ASN A 266 -16.57 -38.75 13.96
C ASN A 266 -15.69 -37.56 14.32
N LEU A 267 -15.55 -36.62 13.39
CA LEU A 267 -14.74 -35.41 13.56
C LEU A 267 -15.50 -34.28 14.25
N ARG A 268 -16.80 -34.46 14.54
CA ARG A 268 -17.59 -33.48 15.27
C ARG A 268 -17.16 -33.42 16.74
N MET A 269 -16.76 -32.24 17.19
CA MET A 269 -16.41 -31.99 18.59
C MET A 269 -17.68 -32.10 19.46
N ALA A 270 -17.59 -32.79 20.60
CA ALA A 270 -18.70 -32.82 21.56
C ALA A 270 -18.98 -31.39 22.05
N PRO A 271 -20.25 -30.97 22.19
CA PRO A 271 -20.56 -29.71 22.86
C PRO A 271 -20.02 -29.77 24.29
N GLN A 272 -19.33 -28.69 24.71
CA GLN A 272 -18.84 -28.52 26.08
C GLN A 272 -20.00 -28.42 27.08
#